data_AF-A0A4Q1RWE2-F1
#
_entry.id   AF-A0A4Q1RWE2-F1
#
_cell.length_a   1.000
_cell.length_b   1.000
_cell.length_c   1.000
_cell.angle_alpha   90.00
_cell.angle_beta   90.00
_cell.angle_gamma   90.00
#
_symmetry.space_group_name_H-M   'P 1'
#
loop_
_entity.id
_entity.type
_entity.pdbx_description
1 polymer ?
#
loop_
_entity_poly.entity_id
_entity_poly.type
_entity_poly.pdbx_seq_one_letter_code
_entity_poly.pdbx_strand_id
1 'polypeptide(L)' 'AWEEWIQKKRKVIETVFSILVDQYRITDIRANSIAGFEVALDGILLAYSLVTLGLVER' A
#
# COMPACT_ATOMS: atom_id res chain seq x y z
N ALA A 1 12.52 -17.39 13.46
CA ALA A 1 12.69 -15.92 13.38
C ALA A 1 11.86 -15.28 12.26
N TRP A 2 12.21 -15.43 10.97
CA TRP A 2 11.45 -14.84 9.85
C TRP A 2 10.04 -15.42 9.70
N GLU A 3 9.90 -16.74 9.75
CA GLU A 3 8.59 -17.40 9.69
C GLU A 3 7.70 -17.04 10.87
N GLU A 4 8.24 -16.94 12.08
CA GLU A 4 7.47 -16.51 13.25
C GLU A 4 7.06 -15.03 13.16
N TRP A 5 7.91 -14.19 12.56
CA TRP A 5 7.60 -12.79 12.30
C TRP A 5 6.46 -12.66 11.27
N ILE A 6 6.53 -13.39 10.15
CA ILE A 6 5.50 -13.34 9.12
C ILE A 6 4.17 -13.86 9.67
N GLN A 7 4.18 -14.90 10.52
CA GLN A 7 2.96 -15.38 11.18
C GLN A 7 2.35 -14.33 12.10
N LYS A 8 3.18 -13.63 12.90
CA LYS A 8 2.70 -12.56 13.80
C LYS A 8 2.19 -11.33 13.04
N LYS A 9 2.76 -11.04 11.87
CA LYS A 9 2.40 -9.85 11.07
C LYS A 9 1.39 -10.13 9.96
N ARG A 10 1.10 -11.41 9.65
CA ARG A 10 0.23 -11.84 8.55
C ARG A 10 -1.06 -11.04 8.49
N LYS A 11 -1.79 -10.96 9.61
CA LYS A 11 -3.10 -10.30 9.61
C LYS A 11 -3.00 -8.80 9.32
N VAL A 12 -1.96 -8.14 9.83
CA VAL A 12 -1.70 -6.72 9.55
C VAL A 12 -1.36 -6.54 8.08
N ILE A 13 -0.50 -7.39 7.53
CA ILE A 13 -0.12 -7.36 6.10
C ILE A 13 -1.36 -7.55 5.23
N GLU A 14 -2.19 -8.56 5.51
CA GLU A 14 -3.45 -8.80 4.80
C GLU A 14 -4.36 -7.56 4.82
N THR A 15 -4.58 -6.96 6.00
CA THR A 15 -5.43 -5.76 6.13
C THR A 15 -4.90 -4.60 5.30
N VAL A 16 -3.59 -4.33 5.37
CA VAL A 16 -2.97 -3.26 4.58
C VAL A 16 -3.14 -3.53 3.09
N PHE A 17 -2.89 -4.75 2.63
CA PHE A 17 -3.06 -5.12 1.23
C PHE A 17 -4.52 -5.00 0.77
N SER A 18 -5.49 -5.43 1.58
CA SER A 18 -6.92 -5.24 1.26
C SER A 18 -7.27 -3.77 1.09
N ILE A 19 -6.79 -2.88 1.97
CA ILE A 19 -7.01 -1.44 1.83
C ILE A 19 -6.39 -0.90 0.53
N LEU A 20 -5.14 -1.28 0.22
CA LEU A 20 -4.46 -0.83 -0.99
C LEU A 20 -5.15 -1.32 -2.28
N VAL A 21 -5.72 -2.53 -2.25
CA VAL A 21 -6.47 -3.10 -3.37
C VAL A 21 -7.84 -2.42 -3.49
N ASP A 22 -8.63 -2.40 -2.43
CA ASP A 22 -10.04 -1.99 -2.50
C ASP A 22 -10.22 -0.47 -2.56
N GLN A 23 -9.42 0.28 -1.80
CA GLN A 23 -9.56 1.74 -1.69
C GLN A 23 -8.63 2.50 -2.62
N TYR A 24 -7.38 2.04 -2.75
CA TYR A 24 -6.36 2.73 -3.55
C TYR A 24 -6.16 2.11 -4.93
N ARG A 25 -6.84 0.99 -5.23
CA ARG A 25 -6.85 0.35 -6.56
C ARG A 25 -5.45 0.10 -7.11
N ILE A 26 -4.53 -0.34 -6.25
CA ILE A 26 -3.12 -0.61 -6.61
C ILE A 26 -2.97 -1.61 -7.78
N THR A 27 -3.94 -2.51 -7.96
CA THR A 27 -3.99 -3.48 -9.07
C THR A 27 -4.41 -2.86 -10.40
N ASP A 28 -5.00 -1.67 -10.38
CA ASP A 28 -5.52 -1.00 -11.57
C ASP A 28 -4.51 -0.01 -12.16
N ILE A 29 -3.29 0.05 -11.62
CA ILE A 29 -2.21 0.87 -12.16
C ILE A 29 -1.91 0.43 -13.60
N ARG A 30 -2.10 1.35 -14.54
CA ARG A 30 -1.73 1.18 -15.94
C ARG A 30 -0.58 2.12 -16.26
N ALA A 31 0.61 1.56 -16.46
CA ALA A 31 1.79 2.31 -16.83
C ALA A 31 2.46 1.67 -18.06
N ASN A 32 2.95 2.52 -18.96
CA ASN A 32 3.64 2.09 -20.19
C ASN A 32 5.15 1.87 -19.98
N SER A 33 5.64 2.07 -18.76
CA SER A 33 7.04 1.90 -18.37
C SER A 33 7.16 1.49 -16.91
N ILE A 34 8.28 0.86 -16.54
CA ILE A 34 8.60 0.51 -15.14
C ILE A 34 8.63 1.77 -14.28
N ALA A 35 9.31 2.82 -14.73
CA ALA A 35 9.38 4.10 -14.01
C ALA A 35 7.98 4.71 -13.79
N GLY A 36 7.08 4.62 -14.78
CA GLY A 36 5.71 5.11 -14.64
C GLY A 36 4.89 4.28 -13.63
N PHE A 37 5.14 2.98 -13.56
CA PHE A 37 4.53 2.11 -12.55
C PHE A 37 5.03 2.45 -11.15
N GLU A 38 6.36 2.60 -10.98
CA GLU A 38 6.98 2.97 -9.71
C GLU A 38 6.46 4.31 -9.19
N VAL A 39 6.39 5.35 -10.03
CA VAL A 39 5.86 6.66 -9.64
C VAL A 39 4.38 6.58 -9.22
N ALA A 40 3.57 5.81 -9.93
CA ALA A 40 2.15 5.62 -9.58
C ALA A 40 1.98 4.87 -8.25
N LEU A 41 2.80 3.82 -8.05
CA LEU A 41 2.83 3.03 -6.83
C LEU A 41 3.28 3.88 -5.63
N ASP A 42 4.36 4.65 -5.78
CA ASP A 42 4.87 5.56 -4.74
C ASP A 42 3.82 6.61 -4.37
N GLY A 43 3.09 7.14 -5.36
CA GLY A 43 1.97 8.05 -5.11
C GLY A 43 0.87 7.43 -4.25
N ILE A 44 0.49 6.18 -4.54
CA ILE A 44 -0.50 5.43 -3.75
C ILE A 44 -0.01 5.19 -2.32
N LEU A 45 1.24 4.73 -2.17
CA LEU A 45 1.82 4.45 -0.85
C LEU A 45 1.97 5.73 -0.02
N LEU A 46 2.33 6.85 -0.66
CA LEU A 46 2.38 8.16 -0.02
C LEU A 46 0.99 8.59 0.47
N ALA A 47 -0.03 8.51 -0.37
CA ALA A 47 -1.40 8.85 0.00
C ALA A 47 -1.90 7.99 1.18
N TYR A 48 -1.69 6.67 1.12
CA TYR A 48 -2.02 5.75 2.22
C TYR A 48 -1.30 6.13 3.52
N SER A 49 -0.02 6.48 3.44
CA SER A 49 0.78 6.88 4.61
C SER A 49 0.27 8.17 5.22
N LEU A 50 -0.04 9.18 4.40
CA LEU A 50 -0.56 10.46 4.87
C LEU A 50 -1.90 10.29 5.59
N VAL A 51 -2.81 9.45 5.05
CA VAL A 51 -4.10 9.14 5.68
C VAL A 51 -3.91 8.37 6.98
N THR A 52 -3.03 7.36 7.00
CA THR A 52 -2.76 6.55 8.20
C THR A 52 -2.13 7.38 9.32
N LEU A 53 -1.28 8.35 8.97
CA LEU A 53 -0.65 9.26 9.92
C LEU A 53 -1.54 10.44 10.33
N GLY A 54 -2.76 10.55 9.77
CA GLY A 54 -3.68 11.66 10.06
C GLY A 54 -3.17 13.02 9.59
N LEU A 55 -2.31 13.05 8.58
CA LEU A 55 -1.66 14.26 8.07
C LEU A 55 -2.50 15.00 7.00
N VAL A 56 -3.63 14.42 6.57
CA VAL A 56 -4.56 15.01 5.58
C VAL A 56 -5.84 15.52 6.25
N GLU A 57 -5.70 16.00 7.50
CA GLU A 57 -6.72 16.66 8.35
C GLU A 57 -7.70 15.77 9.15
N ARG A 58 -8.10 16.35 10.31
CA ARG A 58 -9.25 16.03 11.16
C ARG A 58 -10.32 17.10 10.95
#